data_AF-A0A8D5FKX6-F1
#
_entry.id   AF-A0A8D5FKX6-F1
#
_cell.length_a   1.000
_cell.length_b   1.000
_cell.length_c   1.000
_cell.angle_alpha   90.00
_cell.angle_beta   90.00
_cell.angle_gamma   90.00
#
_symmetry.space_group_name_H-M   'P 1'
#
loop_
_entity.id
_entity.type
_entity.pdbx_description
1 polymer ?
#
loop_
_entity_poly.entity_id
_entity_poly.type
_entity_poly.pdbx_seq_one_letter_code
_entity_poly.pdbx_strand_id
1 'polypeptide(L)'
;MSGGVDSTACALLLQKQGEVEGFFMRLHQPDFEKQKERVKSIAEKLSIKLNIIDLRNEFEEKVLDYFTSHYFKGLTPNPCVVCNREIKFGLFFDRMMGHGMDMAATGHYANLVCIDGIYHLYCGTDRSKDQSYFLSRLDQRQLSRVIFPLGGMEKEQTYRLVEEHGFDDFRGIESQDVCFLEGGKISCFLEKRAPGNFTMVQSLPAREKSSVNTGAFSATQSASEKDLVSPAATPFMSPHLTQPRAVLS
;
A
#
# COMPACT_ATOMS: atom_id res chain seq x y z
N MET A 1 1.27 3.02 -13.39
CA MET A 1 2.73 2.80 -13.21
C MET A 1 3.18 3.42 -11.91
N SER A 2 3.86 2.69 -11.02
CA SER A 2 4.40 3.22 -9.76
C SER A 2 5.89 3.56 -9.84
N GLY A 3 6.54 3.21 -10.96
CA GLY A 3 7.98 3.36 -11.14
C GLY A 3 8.79 2.20 -10.59
N GLY A 4 8.13 1.17 -10.04
CA GLY A 4 8.77 -0.08 -9.62
C GLY A 4 8.75 -1.14 -10.72
N VAL A 5 9.57 -2.18 -10.51
CA VAL A 5 9.77 -3.32 -11.42
C VAL A 5 8.46 -3.96 -11.90
N ASP A 6 7.53 -4.18 -10.99
CA ASP A 6 6.27 -4.86 -11.29
C ASP A 6 5.40 -4.05 -12.26
N SER A 7 5.36 -2.73 -12.07
CA SER A 7 4.60 -1.85 -12.95
C SER A 7 5.25 -1.68 -14.33
N THR A 8 6.57 -1.77 -14.40
CA THR A 8 7.33 -1.76 -15.66
C THR A 8 7.12 -3.06 -16.43
N ALA A 9 7.25 -4.21 -15.77
CA ALA A 9 6.97 -5.53 -16.34
C ALA A 9 5.52 -5.63 -16.85
N CYS A 10 4.55 -5.13 -16.07
CA CYS A 10 3.16 -5.05 -16.49
C CYS A 10 2.98 -4.28 -17.80
N ALA A 11 3.65 -3.14 -17.97
CA ALA A 11 3.57 -2.36 -19.20
C ALA A 11 4.21 -3.11 -20.39
N LEU A 12 5.40 -3.69 -20.20
CA LEU A 12 6.10 -4.48 -21.22
C LEU A 12 5.27 -5.66 -21.75
N LEU A 13 4.59 -6.38 -20.86
CA LEU A 13 3.73 -7.51 -21.25
C LEU A 13 2.53 -7.06 -22.09
N LEU A 14 1.93 -5.93 -21.73
CA LEU A 14 0.73 -5.42 -22.39
C LEU A 14 1.01 -4.70 -23.70
N GLN A 15 2.17 -4.06 -23.85
CA GLN A 15 2.57 -3.44 -25.12
C GLN A 15 2.66 -4.45 -26.27
N LYS A 16 2.92 -5.73 -25.97
CA LYS A 16 2.91 -6.82 -26.96
C LYS A 16 1.50 -7.19 -27.42
N GLN A 17 0.46 -6.74 -26.73
CA GLN A 17 -0.93 -7.14 -26.92
C GLN A 17 -1.83 -5.99 -27.38
N GLY A 18 -1.38 -4.74 -27.31
CA GLY A 18 -2.15 -3.58 -27.74
C GLY A 18 -1.55 -2.24 -27.32
N GLU A 19 -2.33 -1.18 -27.49
CA GLU A 19 -1.97 0.17 -27.08
C GLU A 19 -1.98 0.30 -25.54
N VAL A 20 -0.94 0.94 -24.99
CA VAL A 20 -0.78 1.11 -23.54
C VAL A 20 -0.45 2.57 -23.25
N GLU A 21 -1.28 3.19 -22.39
CA GLU A 21 -0.94 4.45 -21.75
C GLU A 21 -0.53 4.22 -20.27
N GLY A 22 0.51 4.90 -19.84
CA GLY A 22 0.93 4.96 -18.46
C GLY A 22 0.09 5.96 -17.66
N PHE A 23 -0.35 5.58 -16.48
CA PHE A 23 -0.98 6.51 -15.52
C PHE A 23 -0.21 6.50 -14.19
N PHE A 24 0.08 7.67 -13.64
CA PHE A 24 0.75 7.84 -12.35
C PHE A 24 -0.10 8.69 -11.40
N MET A 25 -0.22 8.25 -10.15
CA MET A 25 -0.96 8.98 -9.12
C MET A 25 -0.06 9.97 -8.43
N ARG A 26 -0.52 11.21 -8.28
CA ARG A 26 0.05 12.17 -7.35
C ARG A 26 -0.72 12.10 -6.04
N LEU A 27 -0.04 11.63 -5.00
CA LEU A 27 -0.55 11.45 -3.64
C LEU A 27 0.26 12.30 -2.64
N HIS A 28 -0.25 12.45 -1.42
CA HIS A 28 0.47 13.13 -0.33
C HIS A 28 1.59 12.21 0.20
N GLN A 29 2.72 12.19 -0.51
CA GLN A 29 3.87 11.33 -0.20
C GLN A 29 5.18 12.12 -0.30
N PRO A 30 6.17 11.83 0.58
CA PRO A 30 7.40 12.62 0.70
C PRO A 30 8.27 12.60 -0.57
N ASP A 31 8.30 11.48 -1.30
CA ASP A 31 9.22 11.27 -2.44
C ASP A 31 8.57 11.49 -3.82
N PHE A 32 7.49 12.27 -3.91
CA PHE A 32 6.71 12.36 -5.15
C PHE A 32 7.53 12.81 -6.37
N GLU A 33 8.35 13.86 -6.27
CA GLU A 33 9.10 14.37 -7.45
C GLU A 33 10.15 13.35 -7.92
N LYS A 34 10.86 12.69 -7.00
CA LYS A 34 11.79 11.61 -7.33
C LYS A 34 11.09 10.43 -8.01
N GLN A 35 9.93 10.02 -7.49
CA GLN A 35 9.14 8.95 -8.11
C GLN A 35 8.62 9.36 -9.49
N LYS A 36 8.16 10.61 -9.65
CA LYS A 36 7.67 11.17 -10.90
C LYS A 36 8.75 11.18 -11.97
N GLU A 37 9.97 11.62 -11.65
CA GLU A 37 11.11 11.59 -12.56
C GLU A 37 11.43 10.16 -13.02
N ARG A 38 11.47 9.21 -12.07
CA ARG A 38 11.68 7.80 -12.38
C ARG A 38 10.59 7.24 -13.30
N VAL A 39 9.32 7.52 -13.02
CA VAL A 39 8.20 7.04 -13.84
C VAL A 39 8.23 7.67 -15.24
N LYS A 40 8.57 8.96 -15.35
CA LYS A 40 8.76 9.63 -16.65
C LYS A 40 9.86 8.97 -17.47
N SER A 41 11.04 8.76 -16.87
CA SER A 41 12.16 8.09 -17.55
C SER A 41 11.80 6.69 -18.02
N ILE A 42 11.08 5.91 -17.20
CA ILE A 42 10.60 4.58 -17.60
C ILE A 42 9.59 4.69 -18.75
N ALA A 43 8.63 5.61 -18.67
CA ALA A 43 7.62 5.79 -19.71
C ALA A 43 8.23 6.23 -21.05
N GLU A 44 9.22 7.13 -21.01
CA GLU A 44 10.00 7.55 -22.18
C GLU A 44 10.74 6.37 -22.81
N LYS A 45 11.43 5.56 -21.99
CA LYS A 45 12.14 4.37 -22.46
C LYS A 45 11.20 3.32 -23.06
N LEU A 46 10.01 3.17 -22.51
CA LEU A 46 8.96 2.30 -23.04
C LEU A 46 8.22 2.91 -24.24
N SER A 47 8.47 4.18 -24.60
CA SER A 47 7.72 4.92 -25.61
C SER A 47 6.21 4.92 -25.37
N ILE A 48 5.78 5.07 -24.10
CA ILE A 48 4.37 5.17 -23.72
C ILE A 48 4.02 6.56 -23.22
N LYS A 49 2.84 7.04 -23.59
CA LYS A 49 2.28 8.29 -23.06
C LYS A 49 2.04 8.14 -21.56
N LEU A 50 2.49 9.13 -20.78
CA LEU A 50 2.30 9.17 -19.33
C LEU A 50 1.32 10.27 -18.93
N ASN A 51 0.23 9.87 -18.26
CA ASN A 51 -0.74 10.76 -17.64
C ASN A 51 -0.50 10.81 -16.12
N ILE A 52 -0.55 12.00 -15.53
CA ILE A 52 -0.42 12.19 -14.08
C ILE A 52 -1.77 12.68 -13.54
N ILE A 53 -2.35 11.93 -12.61
CA ILE A 53 -3.64 12.24 -11.99
C ILE A 53 -3.40 12.69 -10.55
N ASP A 54 -3.84 13.91 -10.21
CA ASP A 54 -3.77 14.43 -8.85
C ASP A 54 -4.93 13.89 -8.02
N LEU A 55 -4.60 13.17 -6.95
CA LEU A 55 -5.55 12.58 -6.00
C LEU A 55 -5.14 12.88 -4.56
N ARG A 56 -4.36 13.94 -4.33
CA ARG A 56 -3.82 14.27 -3.01
C ARG A 56 -4.92 14.48 -1.98
N ASN A 57 -5.96 15.21 -2.34
CA ASN A 57 -7.05 15.55 -1.41
C ASN A 57 -7.89 14.31 -1.08
N GLU A 58 -8.19 13.49 -2.07
CA GLU A 58 -8.98 12.28 -1.89
C GLU A 58 -8.20 11.21 -1.11
N PHE A 59 -6.88 11.14 -1.32
CA PHE A 59 -6.00 10.29 -0.52
C PHE A 59 -5.92 10.74 0.94
N GLU A 60 -5.85 12.05 1.18
CA GLU A 60 -5.92 12.65 2.51
C GLU A 60 -7.19 12.19 3.25
N GLU A 61 -8.34 12.47 2.66
CA GLU A 61 -9.66 12.22 3.25
C GLU A 61 -9.94 10.73 3.43
N LYS A 62 -9.67 9.91 2.41
CA LYS A 62 -10.11 8.51 2.40
C LYS A 62 -9.12 7.55 3.02
N VAL A 63 -7.83 7.87 3.02
CA VAL A 63 -6.76 6.96 3.49
C VAL A 63 -6.09 7.50 4.74
N LEU A 64 -5.61 8.74 4.73
CA LEU A 64 -4.83 9.27 5.86
C LEU A 64 -5.71 9.59 7.07
N ASP A 65 -6.88 10.19 6.88
CA ASP A 65 -7.81 10.46 7.97
C ASP A 65 -8.44 9.18 8.52
N TYR A 66 -8.72 8.20 7.66
CA TYR A 66 -9.10 6.84 8.07
C TYR A 66 -8.02 6.23 8.97
N PHE A 67 -6.77 6.20 8.50
CA PHE A 67 -5.65 5.60 9.23
C PHE A 67 -5.46 6.29 10.58
N THR A 68 -5.40 7.61 10.57
CA THR A 68 -5.15 8.45 11.76
C THR A 68 -6.26 8.30 12.81
N SER A 69 -7.52 8.41 12.39
CA SER A 69 -8.66 8.28 13.30
C SER A 69 -8.79 6.89 13.92
N HIS A 70 -8.43 5.83 13.19
CA HIS A 70 -8.45 4.46 13.71
C HIS A 70 -7.31 4.22 14.69
N TYR A 71 -6.11 4.73 14.41
CA TYR A 71 -5.02 4.72 15.39
C TYR A 71 -5.41 5.43 16.68
N PHE A 72 -6.03 6.62 16.62
CA PHE A 72 -6.50 7.33 17.82
C PHE A 72 -7.61 6.61 18.59
N LYS A 73 -8.29 5.64 17.97
CA LYS A 73 -9.27 4.77 18.62
C LYS A 73 -8.65 3.48 19.19
N GLY A 74 -7.33 3.32 19.12
CA GLY A 74 -6.65 2.11 19.59
C GLY A 74 -6.82 0.91 18.66
N LEU A 75 -7.08 1.17 17.36
CA LEU A 75 -7.20 0.13 16.34
C LEU A 75 -5.91 0.05 15.51
N THR A 76 -5.72 -1.08 14.83
CA THR A 76 -4.62 -1.27 13.86
C THR A 76 -5.20 -1.24 12.43
N PRO A 77 -5.33 -0.06 11.80
CA PRO A 77 -5.89 0.06 10.46
C PRO A 77 -4.93 -0.45 9.39
N ASN A 78 -5.49 -1.06 8.34
CA ASN A 78 -4.77 -1.38 7.12
C ASN A 78 -5.10 -0.33 6.03
N PRO A 79 -4.21 0.65 5.77
CA PRO A 79 -4.48 1.71 4.80
C PRO A 79 -4.42 1.21 3.35
N CYS A 80 -3.66 0.14 3.07
CA CYS A 80 -3.50 -0.39 1.71
C CYS A 80 -4.79 -1.02 1.18
N VAL A 81 -5.53 -1.72 2.04
CA VAL A 81 -6.84 -2.30 1.69
C VAL A 81 -7.85 -1.21 1.35
N VAL A 82 -7.84 -0.09 2.09
CA VAL A 82 -8.72 1.05 1.82
C VAL A 82 -8.27 1.80 0.56
N CYS A 83 -6.98 2.07 0.42
CA CYS A 83 -6.41 2.75 -0.74
C CYS A 83 -6.70 1.99 -2.04
N ASN A 84 -6.55 0.66 -2.06
CA ASN A 84 -6.87 -0.13 -3.25
C ASN A 84 -8.34 0.06 -3.65
N ARG A 85 -9.27 -0.11 -2.71
CA ARG A 85 -10.71 0.01 -3.00
C ARG A 85 -11.11 1.42 -3.42
N GLU A 86 -10.72 2.43 -2.65
CA GLU A 86 -11.26 3.79 -2.77
C GLU A 86 -10.48 4.64 -3.78
N ILE A 87 -9.15 4.51 -3.80
CA ILE A 87 -8.26 5.36 -4.59
C ILE A 87 -7.86 4.65 -5.88
N LYS A 88 -7.15 3.53 -5.80
CA LYS A 88 -6.51 2.89 -6.96
C LYS A 88 -7.52 2.27 -7.94
N PHE A 89 -8.48 1.50 -7.42
CA PHE A 89 -9.55 0.88 -8.20
C PHE A 89 -10.87 1.66 -8.13
N GLY A 90 -10.93 2.73 -7.33
CA GLY A 90 -12.04 3.67 -7.30
C GLY A 90 -11.73 4.89 -8.18
N LEU A 91 -11.38 6.00 -7.54
CA LEU A 91 -11.21 7.29 -8.21
C LEU A 91 -10.20 7.27 -9.35
N PHE A 92 -9.02 6.69 -9.14
CA PHE A 92 -7.99 6.62 -10.17
C PHE A 92 -8.44 5.78 -11.36
N PHE A 93 -9.11 4.67 -11.09
CA PHE A 93 -9.72 3.82 -12.11
C PHE A 93 -10.77 4.58 -12.92
N ASP A 94 -11.69 5.28 -12.27
CA ASP A 94 -12.70 6.09 -12.93
C ASP A 94 -12.08 7.19 -13.80
N ARG A 95 -10.99 7.82 -13.35
CA ARG A 95 -10.22 8.80 -14.14
C ARG A 95 -9.59 8.16 -15.37
N MET A 96 -8.98 6.97 -15.25
CA MET A 96 -8.43 6.24 -16.41
C MET A 96 -9.52 5.93 -17.44
N MET A 97 -10.69 5.45 -17.00
CA MET A 97 -11.82 5.16 -17.90
C MET A 97 -12.34 6.43 -18.57
N GLY A 98 -12.40 7.55 -17.85
CA GLY A 98 -12.77 8.86 -18.39
C GLY A 98 -11.78 9.42 -19.44
N HIS A 99 -10.55 8.92 -19.45
CA HIS A 99 -9.56 9.18 -20.51
C HIS A 99 -9.71 8.28 -21.74
N GLY A 100 -10.78 7.48 -21.81
CA GLY A 100 -11.07 6.61 -22.96
C GLY A 100 -10.41 5.24 -22.90
N MET A 101 -9.90 4.82 -21.73
CA MET A 101 -9.33 3.48 -21.57
C MET A 101 -10.43 2.43 -21.38
N ASP A 102 -10.26 1.26 -22.00
CA ASP A 102 -11.21 0.15 -21.87
C ASP A 102 -11.02 -0.66 -20.59
N MET A 103 -9.77 -0.88 -20.22
CA MET A 103 -9.31 -1.71 -19.12
C MET A 103 -8.19 -1.01 -18.35
N ALA A 104 -8.05 -1.31 -17.06
CA ALA A 104 -6.90 -0.89 -16.26
C ALA A 104 -6.00 -2.09 -15.97
N ALA A 105 -4.68 -1.87 -15.96
CA ALA A 105 -3.74 -2.91 -15.58
C ALA A 105 -2.85 -2.49 -14.42
N THR A 106 -2.49 -3.45 -13.57
CA THR A 106 -1.61 -3.20 -12.44
C THR A 106 -0.61 -4.34 -12.27
N GLY A 107 0.58 -4.03 -11.78
CA GLY A 107 1.59 -5.03 -11.42
C GLY A 107 1.29 -5.76 -10.11
N HIS A 108 0.02 -6.03 -9.78
CA HIS A 108 -0.28 -6.85 -8.62
C HIS A 108 -0.15 -8.33 -8.96
N TYR A 109 0.37 -9.12 -8.01
CA TYR A 109 0.42 -10.58 -8.09
C TYR A 109 -0.89 -11.16 -7.56
N ALA A 110 -1.90 -11.19 -8.43
CA ALA A 110 -3.19 -11.82 -8.18
C ALA A 110 -3.77 -12.32 -9.50
N ASN A 111 -4.69 -13.28 -9.44
CA ASN A 111 -5.33 -13.84 -10.62
C ASN A 111 -6.82 -13.49 -10.65
N LEU A 112 -7.38 -13.38 -11.86
CA LEU A 112 -8.81 -13.21 -12.07
C LEU A 112 -9.33 -14.32 -12.96
N VAL A 113 -10.43 -14.94 -12.54
CA VAL A 113 -11.14 -15.94 -13.34
C VAL A 113 -12.60 -15.51 -13.43
N CYS A 114 -13.14 -15.51 -14.65
CA CYS A 114 -14.56 -15.27 -14.87
C CYS A 114 -15.29 -16.61 -15.00
N ILE A 115 -16.25 -16.87 -14.12
CA ILE A 115 -17.10 -18.07 -14.13
C ILE A 115 -18.54 -17.57 -14.19
N ASP A 116 -19.28 -17.95 -15.22
CA ASP A 116 -20.68 -17.55 -15.43
C ASP A 116 -20.92 -16.03 -15.36
N GLY A 117 -19.96 -15.24 -15.86
CA GLY A 117 -20.04 -13.78 -15.85
C GLY A 117 -19.65 -13.12 -14.52
N ILE A 118 -19.26 -13.90 -13.52
CA ILE A 118 -18.80 -13.42 -12.22
C ILE A 118 -17.28 -13.49 -12.16
N TYR A 119 -16.65 -12.37 -11.79
CA TYR A 119 -15.20 -12.28 -11.64
C TYR A 119 -14.78 -12.70 -10.23
N HIS A 120 -13.94 -13.71 -10.16
CA HIS A 120 -13.38 -14.28 -8.95
C HIS A 120 -11.91 -13.89 -8.81
N LEU A 121 -11.56 -13.30 -7.68
CA LEU A 121 -10.18 -12.98 -7.33
C LEU A 121 -9.51 -14.21 -6.71
N TYR A 122 -8.41 -14.65 -7.33
CA TYR A 122 -7.57 -15.76 -6.87
C TYR A 122 -6.19 -15.24 -6.47
N CYS A 123 -5.51 -16.02 -5.64
CA CYS A 123 -4.13 -15.74 -5.28
C CYS A 123 -3.20 -15.77 -6.51
N GLY A 124 -2.13 -14.99 -6.46
CA GLY A 124 -1.01 -15.09 -7.39
C GLY A 124 -0.32 -16.46 -7.31
N THR A 125 0.31 -16.86 -8.42
CA THR A 125 1.09 -18.11 -8.49
C THR A 125 2.25 -18.09 -7.49
N ASP A 126 2.97 -16.97 -7.41
CA ASP A 126 3.98 -16.75 -6.38
C ASP A 126 3.32 -16.42 -5.03
N ARG A 127 3.24 -17.44 -4.16
CA ARG A 127 2.63 -17.31 -2.83
C ARG A 127 3.36 -16.32 -1.93
N SER A 128 4.66 -16.09 -2.16
CA SER A 128 5.44 -15.15 -1.36
C SER A 128 5.18 -13.69 -1.73
N LYS A 129 4.66 -13.46 -2.94
CA LYS A 129 4.31 -12.14 -3.47
C LYS A 129 2.82 -11.92 -3.67
N ASP A 130 1.98 -12.91 -3.37
CA ASP A 130 0.52 -12.81 -3.50
C ASP A 130 -0.03 -11.55 -2.84
N GLN A 131 -0.82 -10.80 -3.60
CA GLN A 131 -1.44 -9.54 -3.18
C GLN A 131 -2.96 -9.61 -3.15
N SER A 132 -3.56 -10.79 -3.32
CA SER A 132 -5.01 -10.98 -3.26
C SER A 132 -5.63 -10.45 -1.98
N TYR A 133 -4.92 -10.53 -0.84
CA TYR A 133 -5.36 -9.96 0.43
C TYR A 133 -5.65 -8.45 0.36
N PHE A 134 -4.78 -7.68 -0.27
CA PHE A 134 -4.94 -6.22 -0.40
C PHE A 134 -6.04 -5.83 -1.40
N LEU A 135 -6.44 -6.77 -2.25
CA LEU A 135 -7.47 -6.61 -3.28
C LEU A 135 -8.83 -7.22 -2.85
N SER A 136 -8.92 -7.79 -1.65
CA SER A 136 -10.09 -8.52 -1.16
C SER A 136 -11.39 -7.71 -1.07
N ARG A 137 -11.30 -6.37 -1.11
CA ARG A 137 -12.47 -5.48 -1.05
C ARG A 137 -12.91 -4.92 -2.41
N LEU A 138 -12.33 -5.40 -3.51
CA LEU A 138 -12.74 -4.99 -4.84
C LEU A 138 -14.11 -5.57 -5.19
N ASP A 139 -14.94 -4.76 -5.85
CA ASP A 139 -16.25 -5.19 -6.32
C ASP A 139 -16.22 -5.71 -7.77
N GLN A 140 -17.35 -6.25 -8.24
CA GLN A 140 -17.45 -6.82 -9.59
C GLN A 140 -17.23 -5.80 -10.70
N ARG A 141 -17.62 -4.53 -10.50
CA ARG A 141 -17.39 -3.46 -11.48
C ARG A 141 -15.89 -3.23 -11.65
N GLN A 142 -15.16 -3.18 -10.55
CA GLN A 142 -13.70 -3.02 -10.54
C GLN A 142 -12.99 -4.25 -11.13
N LEU A 143 -13.39 -5.45 -10.71
CA LEU A 143 -12.79 -6.71 -11.16
C LEU A 143 -13.05 -6.99 -12.65
N SER A 144 -14.21 -6.60 -13.18
CA SER A 144 -14.55 -6.83 -14.59
C SER A 144 -13.69 -6.07 -15.59
N ARG A 145 -13.01 -5.01 -15.13
CA ARG A 145 -12.26 -4.09 -15.99
C ARG A 145 -10.78 -3.94 -15.59
N VAL A 146 -10.26 -4.88 -14.80
CA VAL A 146 -8.85 -4.91 -14.39
C VAL A 146 -8.13 -6.13 -14.96
N ILE A 147 -6.86 -5.93 -15.30
CA ILE A 147 -5.94 -6.98 -15.74
C ILE A 147 -4.78 -7.06 -14.73
N PHE A 148 -4.39 -8.27 -14.37
CA PHE A 148 -3.22 -8.56 -13.54
C PHE A 148 -2.19 -9.41 -14.31
N PRO A 149 -1.35 -8.79 -15.17
CA PRO A 149 -0.45 -9.55 -16.04
C PRO A 149 0.59 -10.40 -15.29
N LEU A 150 0.87 -10.05 -14.03
CA LEU A 150 1.85 -10.75 -13.20
C LEU A 150 1.25 -11.88 -12.36
N GLY A 151 -0.07 -12.11 -12.42
CA GLY A 151 -0.75 -13.12 -11.61
C GLY A 151 -0.20 -14.53 -11.78
N GLY A 152 0.25 -14.85 -13.00
CA GLY A 152 0.86 -16.14 -13.35
C GLY A 152 2.39 -16.21 -13.19
N MET A 153 3.05 -15.13 -12.74
CA MET A 153 4.51 -15.01 -12.74
C MET A 153 5.11 -15.14 -11.34
N GLU A 154 6.31 -15.70 -11.29
CA GLU A 154 7.21 -15.59 -10.15
C GLU A 154 8.00 -14.28 -10.20
N LYS A 155 8.37 -13.75 -9.03
CA LYS A 155 9.10 -12.48 -8.95
C LYS A 155 10.40 -12.45 -9.78
N GLU A 156 11.14 -13.55 -9.78
CA GLU A 156 12.38 -13.66 -10.58
C GLU A 156 12.12 -13.65 -12.10
N GLN A 157 10.93 -14.08 -12.55
CA GLN A 157 10.55 -13.92 -13.96
C GLN A 157 10.29 -12.46 -14.30
N THR A 158 9.69 -11.70 -13.37
CA THR A 158 9.48 -10.25 -13.52
C THR A 158 10.80 -9.50 -13.60
N TYR A 159 11.79 -9.84 -12.75
CA TYR A 159 13.13 -9.27 -12.82
C TYR A 159 13.81 -9.55 -14.16
N ARG A 160 13.87 -10.82 -14.60
CA ARG A 160 14.46 -11.19 -15.89
C ARG A 160 13.80 -10.46 -17.06
N LEU A 161 12.47 -10.36 -17.05
CA LEU A 161 11.74 -9.67 -18.11
C LEU A 161 12.18 -8.20 -18.23
N VAL A 162 12.32 -7.47 -17.13
CA VAL A 162 12.72 -6.05 -17.22
C VAL A 162 14.20 -5.90 -17.59
N GLU A 163 15.07 -6.78 -17.11
CA GLU A 163 16.50 -6.83 -17.42
C GLU A 163 16.72 -7.08 -18.93
N GLU A 164 15.98 -8.03 -19.52
CA GLU A 164 16.01 -8.31 -20.97
C GLU A 164 15.61 -7.10 -21.84
N HIS A 165 14.86 -6.15 -21.28
CA HIS A 165 14.47 -4.90 -21.95
C HIS A 165 15.33 -3.70 -21.50
N GLY A 166 16.50 -4.00 -20.91
CA GLY A 166 17.55 -3.06 -20.55
C GLY A 166 17.30 -2.29 -19.26
N PHE A 167 16.44 -2.77 -18.36
CA PHE A 167 16.21 -2.14 -17.07
C PHE A 167 16.90 -2.90 -15.93
N ASP A 168 18.16 -2.55 -15.67
CA ASP A 168 19.02 -3.31 -14.74
C ASP A 168 18.94 -2.81 -13.28
N ASP A 169 18.46 -1.58 -13.06
CA ASP A 169 18.50 -0.89 -11.76
C ASP A 169 17.33 -1.24 -10.81
N PHE A 170 16.65 -2.36 -11.06
CA PHE A 170 15.44 -2.72 -10.31
C PHE A 170 15.69 -3.65 -9.12
N ARG A 171 16.78 -4.42 -9.10
CA ARG A 171 17.05 -5.38 -8.02
C ARG A 171 17.26 -4.67 -6.68
N GLY A 172 16.65 -5.23 -5.63
CA GLY A 172 16.74 -4.68 -4.26
C GLY A 172 15.84 -3.48 -3.98
N ILE A 173 15.17 -2.94 -5.01
CA ILE A 173 14.19 -1.85 -4.85
C ILE A 173 12.78 -2.44 -4.78
N GLU A 174 12.41 -2.95 -3.60
CA GLU A 174 11.02 -3.33 -3.32
C GLU A 174 10.22 -2.13 -2.81
N SER A 175 8.90 -2.17 -3.00
CA SER A 175 8.00 -1.19 -2.38
C SER A 175 8.01 -1.44 -0.87
N GLN A 176 8.70 -0.59 -0.12
CA GLN A 176 8.79 -0.62 1.35
C GLN A 176 7.49 -0.08 1.98
N ASP A 177 6.99 -0.78 3.01
CA ASP A 177 5.92 -0.43 3.95
C ASP A 177 4.80 0.52 3.42
N VAL A 178 4.09 1.21 4.33
CA VAL A 178 2.98 2.10 3.99
C VAL A 178 3.51 3.34 3.29
N CYS A 179 3.03 3.62 2.07
CA CYS A 179 3.65 4.57 1.11
C CYS A 179 3.78 6.03 1.57
N PHE A 180 3.05 6.44 2.61
CA PHE A 180 3.07 7.80 3.14
C PHE A 180 3.92 7.95 4.42
N LEU A 181 4.50 6.86 4.92
CA LEU A 181 5.36 6.90 6.10
C LEU A 181 6.78 7.28 5.72
N GLU A 182 7.13 8.54 5.97
CA GLU A 182 8.50 9.02 5.85
C GLU A 182 9.42 8.28 6.82
N GLY A 183 10.39 7.52 6.29
CA GLY A 183 11.33 6.73 7.10
C GLY A 183 10.70 5.57 7.88
N GLY A 184 9.49 5.14 7.51
CA GLY A 184 8.80 3.96 8.08
C GLY A 184 8.26 4.13 9.50
N LYS A 185 8.37 5.32 10.11
CA LYS A 185 7.97 5.54 11.50
C LYS A 185 6.53 6.06 11.62
N ILE A 186 5.63 5.19 12.04
CA ILE A 186 4.22 5.54 12.31
C ILE A 186 4.11 6.61 13.40
N SER A 187 4.92 6.53 14.45
CA SER A 187 4.94 7.50 15.54
C SER A 187 5.24 8.93 15.05
N CYS A 188 6.25 9.09 14.19
CA CYS A 188 6.58 10.37 13.60
C CYS A 188 5.45 10.91 12.72
N PHE A 189 4.79 10.04 11.95
CA PHE A 189 3.64 10.44 11.14
C PHE A 189 2.48 10.93 12.01
N LEU A 190 2.12 10.18 13.06
CA LEU A 190 0.99 10.53 13.91
C LEU A 190 1.26 11.79 14.76
N GLU A 191 2.48 11.98 15.28
CA GLU A 191 2.88 13.19 16.02
C GLU A 191 2.75 14.44 15.14
N LYS A 192 3.13 14.35 13.86
CA LYS A 192 2.93 15.46 12.90
C LYS A 192 1.45 15.79 12.69
N ARG A 193 0.55 14.81 12.78
CA ARG A 193 -0.90 15.02 12.58
C ARG A 193 -1.64 15.52 13.82
N ALA A 194 -1.20 15.11 15.01
CA ALA A 194 -1.74 15.62 16.27
C ALA A 194 -0.60 15.82 17.28
N PRO A 195 0.08 16.98 17.23
CA PRO A 195 1.17 17.28 18.14
C PRO A 195 0.71 17.21 19.60
N GLY A 196 1.49 16.55 20.45
CA GLY A 196 1.20 16.44 21.89
C GLY A 196 0.11 15.45 22.29
N ASN A 197 -0.51 14.73 21.33
CA ASN A 197 -1.46 13.65 21.63
C ASN A 197 -0.78 12.32 21.98
N PHE A 198 0.55 12.23 21.84
CA PHE A 198 1.33 11.05 22.16
C PHE A 198 2.20 11.29 23.39
N THR A 199 2.07 10.42 24.38
CA THR A 199 3.09 10.27 25.43
C THR A 199 3.87 9.02 25.10
N MET A 200 5.18 9.16 24.88
CA MET A 200 6.07 7.99 24.80
C MET A 200 6.00 7.26 26.14
N VAL A 201 5.43 6.04 26.13
CA VAL A 201 5.43 5.20 27.32
C VAL A 201 6.86 4.72 27.53
N GLN A 202 7.53 5.23 28.56
CA GLN A 202 8.76 4.61 29.05
C GLN A 202 8.42 3.16 29.44
N SER A 203 9.27 2.22 29.04
CA SER A 203 9.10 0.79 29.29
C SER A 203 8.59 0.56 30.71
N LEU A 204 7.40 -0.03 30.86
CA LEU A 204 6.86 -0.37 32.16
C LEU A 204 7.88 -1.27 32.87
N PRO A 205 8.39 -0.90 34.06
CA PRO A 205 9.15 -1.85 34.86
C PRO A 205 8.26 -3.07 35.12
N ALA A 206 8.87 -4.25 35.19
CA ALA A 206 8.17 -5.51 35.37
C ALA A 206 7.27 -5.46 36.63
N ARG A 207 6.00 -5.11 36.40
CA ARG A 207 4.81 -5.29 37.23
C ARG A 207 5.00 -5.05 38.74
N GLU A 208 4.70 -3.83 39.19
CA GLU A 208 3.97 -3.66 40.45
C GLU A 208 2.58 -3.07 40.16
N LYS A 209 1.58 -3.65 40.81
CA LYS A 209 0.17 -3.29 40.66
C LYS A 209 -0.04 -1.84 41.10
N SER A 210 -0.18 -0.92 40.16
CA SER A 210 -0.91 0.32 40.42
C SER A 210 -1.63 0.81 39.17
N SER A 211 -2.87 1.23 39.40
CA SER A 211 -3.82 1.71 38.39
C SER A 211 -3.38 3.07 37.85
N VAL A 212 -2.80 3.10 36.65
CA VAL A 212 -2.66 4.34 35.87
C VAL A 212 -3.08 4.07 34.44
N ASN A 213 -4.03 4.88 33.97
CA ASN A 213 -4.60 4.84 32.63
C ASN A 213 -3.56 5.47 31.66
N THR A 214 -2.88 4.67 30.84
CA THR A 214 -1.86 5.15 29.89
C THR A 214 -2.20 4.75 28.46
N GLY A 215 -2.10 5.71 27.53
CA GLY A 215 -2.46 5.55 26.11
C GLY A 215 -1.55 4.55 25.39
N ALA A 216 -2.16 3.51 24.81
CA ALA A 216 -1.48 2.37 24.21
C ALA A 216 -1.65 2.35 22.67
N PHE A 217 -1.09 3.34 21.96
CA PHE A 217 -1.34 3.51 20.52
C PHE A 217 -0.20 3.07 19.60
N SER A 218 0.99 2.73 20.14
CA SER A 218 2.17 2.35 19.35
C SER A 218 2.42 0.85 19.25
N ALA A 219 1.57 0.00 19.86
CA ALA A 219 1.75 -1.45 19.87
C ALA A 219 0.60 -2.15 19.16
N THR A 220 0.92 -3.10 18.27
CA THR A 220 -0.05 -4.01 17.65
C THR A 220 -0.10 -5.32 18.42
N GLN A 221 -1.26 -6.01 18.41
CA GLN A 221 -1.43 -7.27 19.16
C GLN A 221 -0.52 -8.41 18.65
N SER A 222 0.03 -8.28 17.45
CA SER A 222 1.12 -9.11 16.93
C SER A 222 2.45 -8.38 17.12
N ALA A 223 3.27 -8.88 18.05
CA ALA A 223 4.58 -8.35 18.45
C ALA A 223 5.30 -7.52 17.37
N SER A 224 5.33 -6.19 17.52
CA SER A 224 6.27 -5.34 16.78
C SER A 224 7.61 -5.33 17.53
N GLU A 225 8.50 -6.27 17.19
CA GLU A 225 9.89 -6.28 17.69
C GLU A 225 10.69 -5.04 17.23
N LYS A 226 10.20 -4.32 16.21
CA LYS A 226 10.95 -3.21 15.59
C LYS A 226 11.03 -1.92 16.43
N ASP A 227 10.23 -1.80 17.50
CA ASP A 227 10.23 -0.63 18.39
C ASP A 227 10.77 -0.93 19.80
N LEU A 228 11.25 -2.15 20.06
CA LEU A 228 11.76 -2.59 21.36
C LEU A 228 13.27 -2.88 21.27
N VAL A 229 14.10 -1.85 21.45
CA VAL A 229 15.54 -2.07 21.66
C VAL A 229 15.80 -2.27 23.15
N SER A 230 16.00 -3.52 23.57
CA SER A 230 16.80 -3.87 24.75
C SER A 230 17.42 -5.26 24.56
N PRO A 231 18.74 -5.44 24.75
CA PRO A 231 19.34 -6.75 24.72
C PRO A 231 19.02 -7.47 26.04
N ALA A 232 18.47 -8.68 25.93
CA ALA A 232 18.08 -9.58 27.02
C ALA A 232 16.69 -9.31 27.64
N ALA A 233 15.62 -9.59 26.90
CA ALA A 233 14.38 -10.13 27.45
C ALA A 233 13.54 -10.78 26.33
N THR A 234 12.87 -11.88 26.67
CA THR A 234 11.87 -12.58 25.85
C THR A 234 10.83 -11.59 25.29
N PRO A 235 10.36 -11.72 24.03
CA PRO A 235 9.45 -10.74 23.44
C PRO A 235 8.15 -10.63 24.25
N PHE A 236 7.82 -9.41 24.69
CA PHE A 236 6.61 -9.13 25.43
C PHE A 236 5.43 -8.96 24.45
N MET A 237 4.48 -9.90 24.45
CA MET A 237 3.20 -9.71 23.74
C MET A 237 2.33 -8.73 24.53
N SER A 238 1.82 -7.68 23.88
CA SER A 238 0.84 -6.77 24.50
C SER A 238 -0.48 -7.49 24.76
N PRO A 239 -0.87 -7.77 26.02
CA PRO A 239 -2.11 -8.45 26.31
C PRO A 239 -3.21 -7.39 26.44
N HIS A 240 -4.08 -7.33 25.42
CA HIS A 240 -5.33 -6.55 25.38
C HIS A 240 -5.21 -5.01 25.50
N LEU A 241 -5.57 -4.30 24.42
CA LEU A 241 -5.86 -2.87 24.46
C LEU A 241 -7.23 -2.67 25.15
N THR A 242 -7.23 -2.21 26.39
CA THR A 242 -8.47 -1.87 27.12
C THR A 242 -9.08 -0.59 26.55
N GLN A 243 -10.32 -0.65 26.07
CA GLN A 243 -11.07 0.53 25.63
C GLN A 243 -11.29 1.52 26.78
N PRO A 244 -11.16 2.85 26.56
CA PRO A 244 -11.46 3.83 27.60
C PRO A 244 -12.98 3.92 27.83
N ARG A 245 -13.40 3.74 29.09
CA ARG A 245 -14.75 4.10 29.55
C ARG A 245 -14.87 5.62 29.61
N ALA A 246 -15.87 6.17 28.91
CA ALA A 246 -16.19 7.59 28.93
C ALA A 246 -16.64 8.04 30.33
N VAL A 247 -16.12 9.19 30.79
CA VAL A 247 -16.66 9.96 31.91
C VAL A 247 -16.94 11.37 31.38
N LEU A 248 -18.18 11.81 31.53
CA LEU A 248 -18.69 13.12 31.13
C LEU A 248 -18.16 14.26 32.03
N SER A 249 -17.74 15.36 31.41
CA SER A 249 -18.08 16.73 31.83
C SER A 249 -18.17 17.63 30.60
#